data_AF-X0S127-F1
#
_entry.id   AF-X0S127-F1
#
_cell.length_a   1.000
_cell.length_b   1.000
_cell.length_c   1.000
_cell.angle_alpha   90.00
_cell.angle_beta   90.00
_cell.angle_gamma   90.00
#
_symmetry.space_group_name_H-M   'P 1'
#
loop_
_entity.id
_entity.type
_entity.pdbx_description
1 polymer ?
#
loop_
_entity_poly.entity_id
_entity_poly.type
_entity_poly.pdbx_seq_one_letter_code
_entity_poly.pdbx_strand_id
1 'polypeptide(L)'
;MVEKLLQILPKENIVYFGDTARVPYGNKSKETVTRFSKEIVKFLLRFKVKLVIVACNTASSLSLEVLKNTFRVPVVGVIKPGVEEALRLSKTKRIGVIGTDATVASNTYKKEILARRKNSFVIQKSCPLFVPLVENEWLNDDITRR
;
A
#
# COMPACT_ATOMS: atom_id res chain seq x y z
N MET A 1 5.99 5.80 7.36
CA MET A 1 4.76 5.23 7.97
C MET A 1 4.95 4.86 9.44
N VAL A 2 5.91 3.99 9.79
CA VAL A 2 6.12 3.54 11.19
C VAL A 2 6.35 4.72 12.14
N GLU A 3 7.18 5.68 11.74
CA GLU A 3 7.40 6.91 12.50
C GLU A 3 6.08 7.64 12.83
N LYS A 4 5.16 7.74 11.86
CA LYS A 4 3.87 8.39 12.08
C LYS A 4 3.02 7.61 13.08
N LEU A 5 3.05 6.27 13.03
CA LEU A 5 2.35 5.41 13.99
C LEU A 5 2.88 5.60 15.42
N LEU A 6 4.21 5.68 15.60
CA LEU A 6 4.81 5.94 16.90
C LEU A 6 4.37 7.29 17.49
N GLN A 7 4.15 8.30 16.65
CA GLN A 7 3.64 9.61 17.09
C GLN A 7 2.16 9.56 17.51
N ILE A 8 1.30 8.89 16.72
CA ILE A 8 -0.15 8.88 16.98
C ILE A 8 -0.60 7.83 18.01
N LEU A 9 0.20 6.76 18.18
CA LEU A 9 -0.05 5.64 19.08
C LEU A 9 1.19 5.36 19.94
N PRO A 10 1.65 6.31 20.77
CA PRO A 10 2.92 6.20 21.50
C PRO A 10 2.93 5.08 22.55
N LYS A 11 1.76 4.52 22.89
CA LYS A 11 1.61 3.43 23.86
C LYS A 11 1.56 2.04 23.22
N GLU A 12 1.64 1.95 21.89
CA GLU A 12 1.60 0.68 21.17
C GLU A 12 3.01 0.16 20.89
N ASN A 13 3.21 -1.14 21.09
CA ASN A 13 4.44 -1.82 20.67
C ASN A 13 4.35 -2.17 19.17
N ILE A 14 5.35 -1.75 18.38
CA ILE A 14 5.38 -1.98 16.94
C ILE A 14 6.46 -2.99 16.58
N VAL A 15 6.05 -4.08 15.93
CA VAL A 15 6.97 -5.01 15.24
C VAL A 15 6.89 -4.72 13.75
N TYR A 16 8.02 -4.33 13.15
CA TYR A 16 8.11 -4.02 11.73
C TYR A 16 8.88 -5.11 10.98
N PHE A 17 8.35 -5.54 9.82
CA PHE A 17 9.02 -6.44 8.90
C PHE A 17 9.12 -5.79 7.52
N GLY A 18 10.34 -5.47 7.10
CA GLY A 18 10.64 -4.98 5.75
C GLY A 18 11.23 -6.10 4.90
N ASP A 19 10.59 -6.44 3.78
CA ASP A 19 11.00 -7.56 2.93
C ASP A 19 12.03 -7.16 1.87
N THR A 20 13.18 -6.64 2.31
CA THR A 20 14.22 -6.09 1.44
C THR A 20 14.86 -7.12 0.51
N ALA A 21 14.81 -8.42 0.85
CA ALA A 21 15.35 -9.49 0.00
C ALA A 21 14.51 -9.75 -1.26
N ARG A 22 13.26 -9.29 -1.31
CA ARG A 22 12.30 -9.62 -2.38
C ARG A 22 11.63 -8.40 -3.00
N VAL A 23 12.04 -7.19 -2.63
CA VAL A 23 11.66 -5.98 -3.37
C VAL A 23 12.27 -5.98 -4.79
N PRO A 24 11.69 -5.24 -5.75
CA PRO A 24 10.41 -4.54 -5.67
C PRO A 24 9.23 -5.52 -5.82
N TYR A 25 8.14 -5.25 -5.12
CA TYR A 25 6.87 -5.97 -5.30
C TYR A 25 6.10 -5.46 -6.53
N GLY A 26 6.36 -4.22 -6.95
CA GLY A 26 5.59 -3.48 -7.95
C GLY A 26 5.49 -4.15 -9.33
N ASN A 27 6.41 -5.06 -9.66
CA ASN A 27 6.47 -5.79 -10.92
C ASN A 27 6.18 -7.30 -10.77
N LYS A 28 5.73 -7.75 -9.59
CA LYS A 28 5.47 -9.17 -9.31
C LYS A 28 3.99 -9.52 -9.45
N SER A 29 3.71 -10.80 -9.71
CA SER A 29 2.34 -11.30 -9.82
C SER A 29 1.59 -11.26 -8.49
N LYS A 30 0.25 -11.26 -8.57
CA LYS A 30 -0.63 -11.31 -7.39
C LYS A 30 -0.37 -12.55 -6.53
N GLU A 31 -0.14 -13.70 -7.15
CA GLU A 31 0.12 -14.98 -6.49
C GLU A 31 1.41 -14.89 -5.68
N THR A 32 2.46 -14.36 -6.30
CA THR A 32 3.77 -14.16 -5.68
C THR A 32 3.69 -13.22 -4.49
N VAL A 33 3.10 -12.04 -4.67
CA VAL A 33 2.95 -11.03 -3.59
C VAL A 33 2.07 -11.57 -2.46
N THR A 34 1.02 -12.33 -2.78
CA THR A 34 0.15 -12.95 -1.77
C THR A 34 0.88 -14.02 -0.98
N ARG A 35 1.70 -14.85 -1.63
CA ARG A 35 2.52 -15.86 -0.96
C ARG A 35 3.51 -15.22 0.01
N PHE A 36 4.28 -14.23 -0.45
CA PHE A 36 5.21 -13.50 0.42
C PHE A 36 4.48 -12.83 1.58
N SER A 37 3.35 -12.19 1.31
CA SER A 37 2.55 -11.54 2.37
C SER A 37 2.06 -12.55 3.42
N LYS A 38 1.63 -13.75 3.02
CA LYS A 38 1.24 -14.81 3.96
C LYS A 38 2.41 -15.30 4.82
N GLU A 39 3.59 -15.47 4.24
CA GLU A 39 4.81 -15.83 4.97
C GLU A 39 5.15 -14.77 6.02
N ILE A 40 5.07 -13.48 5.65
CA ILE A 40 5.34 -12.36 6.56
C ILE A 40 4.31 -12.30 7.70
N VAL A 41 3.02 -12.47 7.42
CA VAL A 41 1.99 -12.48 8.48
C VAL A 41 2.22 -13.65 9.43
N LYS A 42 2.53 -14.85 8.93
CA LYS A 42 2.88 -16.00 9.78
C LYS A 42 4.08 -15.72 10.69
N PHE A 43 5.10 -15.04 10.17
CA PHE A 43 6.24 -14.61 10.97
C PHE A 43 5.83 -13.63 12.08
N LEU A 44 5.08 -12.57 11.73
CA LEU A 44 4.64 -11.54 12.68
C LEU A 44 3.75 -12.10 13.80
N LEU A 45 2.93 -13.12 13.51
CA LEU A 45 2.08 -13.78 14.50
C LEU A 45 2.87 -14.44 15.64
N ARG A 46 4.14 -14.79 15.43
CA ARG A 46 5.01 -15.34 16.49
C ARG A 46 5.26 -14.34 17.63
N PHE A 47 5.08 -13.05 17.37
CA PHE A 47 5.22 -11.97 18.35
C PHE A 47 3.90 -11.64 19.08
N LYS A 48 2.86 -12.46 18.91
CA LYS A 48 1.54 -12.28 19.55
C LYS A 48 0.92 -10.89 19.26
N VAL A 49 1.08 -10.41 18.02
CA VAL A 49 0.52 -9.11 17.59
C VAL A 49 -1.01 -9.12 17.63
N LYS A 50 -1.61 -8.01 18.07
CA LYS A 50 -3.08 -7.83 18.11
C LYS A 50 -3.68 -7.31 16.81
N LEU A 51 -2.86 -6.76 15.91
CA LEU A 51 -3.25 -6.15 14.65
C LEU A 51 -2.08 -6.27 13.66
N VAL A 52 -2.38 -6.55 12.39
CA VAL A 52 -1.41 -6.50 11.30
C VAL A 52 -1.77 -5.38 10.34
N ILE A 53 -0.78 -4.54 10.01
CA ILE A 53 -0.93 -3.44 9.05
C ILE A 53 -0.09 -3.74 7.81
N VAL A 54 -0.74 -3.88 6.66
CA VAL A 54 -0.09 -4.03 5.35
C VAL A 54 0.32 -2.65 4.85
N ALA A 55 1.51 -2.21 5.23
CA ALA A 55 2.03 -0.87 4.91
C ALA A 55 2.33 -0.63 3.42
N CYS A 56 2.63 -1.69 2.66
CA CYS A 56 2.95 -1.59 1.24
C CYS A 56 1.67 -1.44 0.39
N ASN A 57 1.62 -0.43 -0.47
CA ASN A 57 0.51 -0.22 -1.41
C ASN A 57 0.31 -1.40 -2.35
N THR A 58 1.39 -1.97 -2.88
CA THR A 58 1.32 -3.13 -3.77
C THR A 58 0.73 -4.35 -3.05
N ALA A 59 1.26 -4.70 -1.87
CA ALA A 59 0.72 -5.81 -1.09
C ALA A 59 -0.74 -5.56 -0.65
N SER A 60 -1.07 -4.33 -0.24
CA SER A 60 -2.45 -3.94 0.07
C SER A 60 -3.38 -4.08 -1.13
N SER A 61 -2.91 -3.73 -2.33
CA SER A 61 -3.72 -3.75 -3.55
C SER A 61 -4.01 -5.16 -4.07
N LEU A 62 -3.08 -6.09 -3.87
CA LEU A 62 -3.15 -7.45 -4.43
C LEU A 62 -3.63 -8.50 -3.44
N SER A 63 -3.30 -8.35 -2.16
CA SER A 63 -3.35 -9.48 -1.21
C SER A 63 -4.22 -9.24 0.02
N LEU A 64 -4.63 -7.99 0.31
CA LEU A 64 -5.30 -7.64 1.58
C LEU A 64 -6.53 -8.50 1.88
N GLU A 65 -7.43 -8.70 0.92
CA GLU A 65 -8.64 -9.51 1.12
C GLU A 65 -8.33 -11.00 1.36
N VAL A 66 -7.31 -11.54 0.68
CA VAL A 66 -6.85 -12.91 0.93
C VAL A 66 -6.29 -13.03 2.35
N LEU A 67 -5.51 -12.05 2.80
CA LEU A 67 -4.92 -12.05 4.15
C LEU A 67 -6.01 -11.99 5.22
N LYS A 68 -7.01 -11.10 5.08
CA LYS A 68 -8.15 -11.03 6.00
C LYS A 68 -8.91 -12.34 6.11
N ASN A 69 -9.13 -13.02 4.99
CA ASN A 69 -9.86 -14.30 4.99
C ASN A 69 -8.99 -15.47 5.50
N THR A 70 -7.66 -15.34 5.45
CA THR A 70 -6.73 -16.41 5.86
C THR A 70 -6.43 -16.37 7.36
N PHE A 71 -6.34 -15.18 7.96
CA PHE A 71 -5.84 -15.01 9.33
C PHE A 71 -6.93 -14.47 10.25
N ARG A 72 -6.99 -15.00 11.49
CA ARG A 72 -7.93 -14.54 12.51
C ARG A 72 -7.56 -13.18 13.12
N VAL A 73 -6.28 -12.82 13.12
CA VAL A 73 -5.85 -11.49 13.57
C VAL A 73 -6.41 -10.43 12.61
N PRO A 74 -6.91 -9.28 13.11
CA PRO A 74 -7.31 -8.19 12.23
C PRO A 74 -6.17 -7.77 11.29
N VAL A 75 -6.47 -7.68 9.99
CA VAL A 75 -5.54 -7.22 8.95
C VAL A 75 -6.11 -5.99 8.26
N VAL A 76 -5.38 -4.88 8.32
CA VAL A 76 -5.74 -3.62 7.68
C VAL A 76 -4.69 -3.23 6.65
N GLY A 77 -5.07 -2.46 5.63
CA GLY A 77 -4.19 -1.98 4.57
C GLY A 77 -4.31 -0.48 4.37
N VAL A 78 -3.38 0.08 3.61
CA VAL A 78 -3.20 1.55 3.48
C VAL A 78 -4.11 2.22 2.45
N ILE A 79 -4.76 1.45 1.56
CA ILE A 79 -5.54 2.00 0.45
C ILE A 79 -6.82 2.69 0.94
N LYS A 80 -7.59 2.06 1.82
CA LYS A 80 -8.88 2.61 2.28
C LYS A 80 -8.73 3.98 2.97
N PRO A 81 -7.79 4.16 3.92
CA PRO A 81 -7.54 5.47 4.51
C PRO A 81 -7.15 6.54 3.47
N GLY A 82 -6.31 6.19 2.49
CA GLY A 82 -5.92 7.12 1.42
C GLY A 82 -7.11 7.53 0.53
N VAL A 83 -8.00 6.57 0.21
CA VAL A 83 -9.22 6.83 -0.54
C VAL A 83 -10.19 7.73 0.23
N GLU A 84 -10.37 7.47 1.53
CA GLU A 84 -11.25 8.27 2.39
C GLU A 84 -10.79 9.73 2.44
N GLU A 85 -9.49 9.95 2.62
CA GLU A 85 -8.93 11.29 2.66
C GLU A 85 -9.01 12.00 1.29
N ALA A 86 -8.74 11.29 0.19
CA ALA A 86 -8.89 11.84 -1.15
C ALA A 86 -10.34 12.27 -1.45
N LEU A 87 -11.32 11.49 -1.01
CA LEU A 87 -12.74 11.82 -1.15
C LEU A 87 -13.14 13.02 -0.28
N ARG A 88 -12.60 13.11 0.93
CA ARG A 88 -12.84 14.23 1.86
C ARG A 88 -12.32 15.55 1.30
N LEU A 89 -11.13 15.53 0.70
CA LEU A 89 -10.46 16.74 0.19
C LEU A 89 -10.90 17.15 -1.23
N SER A 90 -11.28 16.19 -2.08
CA SER A 90 -11.62 16.49 -3.49
C SER A 90 -12.97 17.20 -3.62
N LYS A 91 -12.92 18.49 -3.98
CA LYS A 91 -14.10 19.31 -4.31
C LYS A 91 -14.63 19.06 -5.72
N THR A 92 -13.74 18.75 -6.67
CA THR A 92 -14.06 18.59 -8.10
C THR A 92 -14.50 17.17 -8.47
N LYS A 93 -14.37 16.21 -7.53
CA LYS A 93 -14.58 14.77 -7.76
C LYS A 93 -13.63 14.17 -8.81
N ARG A 94 -12.56 14.90 -9.17
CA ARG A 94 -11.48 14.40 -10.03
C ARG A 94 -10.34 13.96 -9.12
N ILE A 95 -9.93 12.71 -9.21
CA ILE A 95 -8.91 12.10 -8.33
C ILE A 95 -7.86 11.43 -9.21
N GLY A 96 -6.60 11.84 -9.02
CA GLY A 96 -5.44 11.17 -9.61
C GLY A 96 -4.85 10.16 -8.63
N VAL A 97 -4.42 9.00 -9.14
CA VAL A 97 -3.72 7.98 -8.37
C VAL A 97 -2.44 7.60 -9.11
N ILE A 98 -1.32 7.67 -8.41
CA ILE A 98 -0.04 7.16 -8.90
C ILE A 98 0.41 5.98 -8.05
N GLY A 99 1.21 5.09 -8.62
CA GLY A 99 1.75 3.96 -7.89
C GLY A 99 2.57 3.03 -8.77
N THR A 100 2.93 1.87 -8.22
CA THR A 100 3.60 0.80 -8.97
C THR A 100 2.69 0.22 -10.06
N ASP A 101 3.28 -0.46 -11.05
CA ASP A 101 2.53 -1.13 -12.12
C ASP A 101 1.46 -2.06 -11.55
N ALA A 102 1.84 -2.92 -10.60
CA ALA A 102 0.92 -3.84 -9.96
C ALA A 102 -0.22 -3.15 -9.21
N THR A 103 0.05 -2.04 -8.52
CA THR A 103 -1.00 -1.27 -7.80
C THR A 103 -1.99 -0.62 -8.77
N VAL A 104 -1.50 -0.04 -9.86
CA VAL A 104 -2.35 0.61 -10.86
C VAL A 104 -3.16 -0.42 -11.64
N ALA A 105 -2.51 -1.52 -12.05
CA ALA A 105 -3.15 -2.61 -12.79
C ALA A 105 -4.25 -3.32 -11.97
N SER A 106 -4.11 -3.41 -10.63
CA SER A 106 -5.13 -4.05 -9.78
C SER A 106 -6.47 -3.30 -9.77
N ASN A 107 -6.47 -2.01 -10.14
CA ASN A 107 -7.61 -1.10 -10.07
C ASN A 107 -8.23 -0.96 -8.67
N THR A 108 -7.51 -1.34 -7.60
CA THR A 108 -8.07 -1.36 -6.24
C THR A 108 -8.47 0.05 -5.78
N TYR A 109 -7.63 1.06 -6.03
CA TYR A 109 -7.98 2.46 -5.73
C TYR A 109 -9.24 2.92 -6.49
N LYS A 110 -9.28 2.72 -7.81
CA LYS A 110 -10.45 3.09 -8.62
C LYS A 110 -11.73 2.41 -8.14
N LYS A 111 -11.69 1.11 -7.83
CA LYS A 111 -12.84 0.36 -7.29
C LYS A 111 -13.30 0.93 -5.95
N GLU A 112 -12.39 1.15 -5.01
CA GLU A 112 -12.73 1.68 -3.67
C GLU A 112 -13.28 3.11 -3.71
N ILE A 113 -12.77 3.96 -4.61
CA ILE A 113 -13.28 5.32 -4.85
C ILE A 113 -14.70 5.27 -5.41
N LEU A 114 -14.91 4.50 -6.49
CA LEU A 114 -16.22 4.45 -7.17
C LEU A 114 -17.29 3.76 -6.32
N ALA A 115 -16.90 2.83 -5.44
CA ALA A 115 -17.81 2.21 -4.47
C ALA A 115 -18.38 3.24 -3.48
N ARG A 116 -17.60 4.26 -3.09
CA ARG A 116 -18.00 5.31 -2.13
C ARG A 116 -18.58 6.55 -2.78
N ARG A 117 -18.11 6.92 -3.99
CA ARG A 117 -18.56 8.10 -4.73
C ARG A 117 -18.59 7.80 -6.23
N LYS A 118 -19.72 7.25 -6.69
CA LYS A 118 -19.93 6.78 -8.07
C LYS A 118 -19.67 7.83 -9.17
N ASN A 119 -19.89 9.11 -8.88
CA ASN A 119 -19.69 10.22 -9.83
C ASN A 119 -18.27 10.80 -9.82
N SER A 120 -17.28 10.06 -9.31
CA SER A 120 -15.88 10.50 -9.34
C SER A 120 -15.23 10.16 -10.68
N PHE A 121 -14.42 11.08 -11.19
CA PHE A 121 -13.53 10.83 -12.32
C PHE A 121 -12.15 10.43 -11.80
N VAL A 122 -11.73 9.19 -12.07
CA VAL A 122 -10.48 8.62 -11.54
C VAL A 122 -9.49 8.38 -12.68
N ILE A 123 -8.33 9.02 -12.59
CA ILE A 123 -7.17 8.77 -13.47
C ILE A 123 -6.14 7.98 -12.67
N GLN A 124 -5.60 6.91 -13.23
CA GLN A 124 -4.50 6.16 -12.63
C GLN A 124 -3.31 6.15 -13.59
N LYS A 125 -2.11 6.39 -13.07
CA LYS A 125 -0.87 6.38 -13.85
C LYS A 125 0.19 5.59 -13.09
N SER A 126 0.77 4.58 -13.75
CA SER A 126 1.93 3.90 -13.19
C SER A 126 3.17 4.78 -13.30
N CYS A 127 3.97 4.78 -12.24
CA CYS A 127 5.22 5.53 -12.11
C CYS A 127 6.35 4.59 -11.64
N PRO A 128 6.74 3.59 -12.44
CA PRO A 128 7.67 2.53 -11.99
C PRO A 128 9.06 3.07 -11.62
N LEU A 129 9.48 4.19 -12.21
CA LEU A 129 10.77 4.82 -11.93
C LEU A 129 10.83 5.54 -10.57
N PHE A 130 9.69 5.86 -9.94
CA PHE A 130 9.71 6.60 -8.67
C PHE A 130 10.32 5.80 -7.52
N VAL A 131 10.13 4.48 -7.50
CA VAL A 131 10.72 3.62 -6.47
C VAL A 131 12.25 3.65 -6.52
N PRO A 132 12.92 3.30 -7.64
CA PRO A 132 14.38 3.33 -7.69
C PRO A 132 14.95 4.74 -7.52
N LEU A 133 14.27 5.79 -8.02
CA LEU A 133 14.75 7.17 -7.84
C LEU A 133 14.79 7.57 -6.35
N VAL A 134 13.76 7.23 -5.58
CA VAL A 134 13.73 7.51 -4.14
C VAL A 134 14.71 6.63 -3.37
N GLU A 135 14.79 5.33 -3.69
CA GLU A 135 15.69 4.39 -3.00
C GLU A 135 17.18 4.69 -3.24
N ASN A 136 17.54 5.31 -4.37
CA ASN A 136 18.90 5.76 -4.67
C ASN A 136 19.17 7.23 -4.30
N GLU A 137 18.22 7.89 -3.61
CA GLU A 137 18.32 9.31 -3.19
C GLU A 137 18.49 10.30 -4.36
N TRP A 138 18.09 9.92 -5.58
CA TRP A 138 18.14 10.77 -6.77
C TRP A 138 16.93 11.69 -6.86
N LEU A 139 16.78 12.57 -5.86
CA LEU A 139 15.65 13.49 -5.80
C LEU A 139 15.87 14.76 -6.64
N ASN A 140 17.11 15.24 -6.71
CA ASN A 140 17.48 16.51 -7.37
C ASN A 140 18.40 16.33 -8.59
N ASP A 141 18.55 15.10 -9.07
CA ASP A 141 19.40 14.73 -10.20
C ASP A 141 18.85 15.26 -11.54
N ASP A 142 19.70 15.40 -12.56
CA ASP A 142 19.27 15.83 -13.89
C ASP A 142 18.24 14.87 -14.51
N ILE A 143 18.30 13.58 -14.15
CA ILE A 143 17.34 12.56 -14.57
C ILE A 143 15.92 12.87 -14.07
N THR A 144 15.75 13.61 -12.97
CA THR A 144 14.41 13.96 -12.44
C THR A 144 13.88 15.31 -12.92
N ARG A 145 14.66 16.06 -13.73
CA ARG A 145 14.30 17.40 -14.22
C ARG A 145 13.81 17.44 -15.68
N ARG A 146 13.79 16.30 -16.38
CA ARG A 146 13.46 16.21 -17.81
C ARG A 146 12.10 15.56 -18.06
#